data_AF-A0A0L7RJP3-F1
#
_entry.id   AF-A0A0L7RJP3-F1
#
_cell.length_a   1.000
_cell.length_b   1.000
_cell.length_c   1.000
_cell.angle_alpha   90.00
_cell.angle_beta   90.00
_cell.angle_gamma   90.00
#
_symmetry.space_group_name_H-M   'P 1'
#
loop_
_entity.id
_entity.type
_entity.pdbx_description
1 polymer ?
#
loop_
_entity_poly.entity_id
_entity_poly.type
_entity_poly.pdbx_seq_one_letter_code
_entity_poly.pdbx_strand_id
1 'polypeptide(L)'
;MASSDSSGVKPMTISGRLSSERERLIGMTDDERAFRARYLKSLELAPEEPITPEGLYKETYNPFRRFYRVPLNKFEAALKPILGATAASIARLTTARLLMTIVGIYGGWYYYKYNTATWMKHTGWRVIYTRDAEYPCEKDYPGLVKPKTWATDKFENSPI
;
A
#
# COMPACT_ATOMS: atom_id res chain seq x y z
N MET A 1 -19.53 23.83 1.22
CA MET A 1 -18.90 24.48 0.06
C MET A 1 -18.36 23.38 -0.85
N ALA A 2 -18.96 23.17 -2.02
CA ALA A 2 -18.41 22.24 -3.00
C ALA A 2 -17.20 22.91 -3.67
N SER A 3 -16.00 22.46 -3.33
CA SER A 3 -14.77 22.92 -3.99
C SER A 3 -14.68 22.24 -5.35
N SER A 4 -14.76 23.01 -6.43
CA SER A 4 -14.45 22.52 -7.78
C SER A 4 -13.04 22.99 -8.16
N ASP A 5 -12.19 22.09 -8.63
CA ASP A 5 -10.79 22.37 -9.04
C ASP A 5 -10.66 23.46 -10.12
N SER A 6 -11.76 23.76 -10.81
CA SER A 6 -11.85 24.69 -11.93
C SER A 6 -12.89 25.80 -11.72
N SER A 7 -13.13 26.21 -10.47
CA SER A 7 -13.98 27.35 -10.11
C SER A 7 -15.36 27.38 -10.80
N GLY A 8 -16.02 26.22 -10.93
CA GLY A 8 -17.35 26.07 -11.53
C GLY A 8 -17.36 25.87 -13.05
N VAL A 9 -16.20 25.88 -13.72
CA VAL A 9 -16.09 25.63 -15.17
C VAL A 9 -15.74 24.17 -15.43
N LYS A 10 -16.32 23.53 -16.45
CA LYS A 10 -15.94 22.15 -16.80
C LYS A 10 -14.49 22.11 -17.31
N PRO A 11 -13.57 21.40 -16.66
CA PRO A 11 -12.20 21.30 -17.14
C PRO A 11 -12.19 20.54 -18.47
N MET A 12 -11.54 21.11 -19.48
CA MET A 12 -11.38 20.51 -20.80
C MET A 12 -9.90 20.35 -21.10
N THR A 13 -9.52 19.21 -21.69
CA THR A 13 -8.13 18.96 -22.07
C THR A 13 -7.78 19.76 -23.31
N ILE A 14 -6.67 20.49 -23.25
CA ILE A 14 -6.16 21.29 -24.39
C ILE A 14 -5.86 20.40 -25.60
N SER A 15 -5.50 19.13 -25.37
CA SER A 15 -5.23 18.15 -26.43
C SER A 15 -6.41 17.89 -27.36
N GLY A 16 -7.64 18.15 -26.91
CA GLY A 16 -8.86 17.93 -27.67
C GLY A 16 -9.03 16.50 -28.19
N ARG A 17 -9.75 16.39 -29.31
CA ARG A 17 -10.01 15.17 -30.08
C ARG A 17 -8.72 14.41 -30.45
N LEU A 18 -7.68 15.15 -30.83
CA LEU A 18 -6.41 14.58 -31.32
C LEU A 18 -5.59 13.84 -30.26
N SER A 19 -6.01 13.87 -28.98
CA SER A 19 -5.45 13.01 -27.94
C SER A 19 -5.60 11.52 -28.29
N SER A 20 -6.77 11.12 -28.80
CA SER A 20 -7.07 9.75 -29.18
C SER A 20 -6.34 9.37 -30.47
N GLU A 21 -5.68 8.21 -30.45
CA GLU A 21 -4.99 7.67 -31.63
C GLU A 21 -5.97 7.35 -32.76
N ARG A 22 -7.16 6.83 -32.42
CA ARG A 22 -8.19 6.48 -33.40
C ARG A 22 -8.64 7.68 -34.21
N GLU A 23 -8.79 8.83 -33.56
CA GLU A 23 -9.25 10.04 -34.23
C GLU A 23 -8.18 10.64 -35.14
N ARG A 24 -6.90 10.46 -34.78
CA ARG A 24 -5.77 10.78 -35.66
C ARG A 24 -5.73 9.87 -36.89
N LEU A 25 -6.08 8.59 -36.74
CA LEU A 25 -6.10 7.62 -37.84
C LEU A 25 -7.24 7.84 -38.84
N ILE A 26 -8.37 8.39 -38.39
CA ILE A 26 -9.51 8.75 -39.27
C ILE A 26 -9.12 9.86 -40.26
N GLY A 27 -8.12 10.68 -39.93
CA GLY A 27 -7.59 11.76 -40.75
C GLY A 27 -7.52 13.07 -39.95
N MET A 28 -6.52 13.89 -40.28
CA MET A 28 -6.31 15.20 -39.67
C MET A 28 -6.27 16.27 -40.75
N THR A 29 -6.95 17.40 -40.51
CA THR A 29 -6.78 18.60 -41.32
C THR A 29 -5.38 19.19 -41.12
N ASP A 30 -4.94 20.06 -42.03
CA ASP A 30 -3.63 20.70 -41.92
C ASP A 30 -3.54 21.60 -40.66
N ASP A 31 -4.63 22.28 -40.30
CA ASP A 31 -4.73 23.07 -39.08
C ASP A 31 -4.61 22.19 -37.82
N GLU A 32 -5.29 21.04 -37.80
CA GLU A 32 -5.19 20.06 -36.71
C GLU A 32 -3.77 19.52 -36.57
N ARG A 33 -3.08 19.29 -37.68
CA ARG A 33 -1.67 18.84 -37.68
C ARG A 33 -0.74 19.91 -37.13
N ALA A 34 -0.93 21.16 -37.54
CA ALA A 34 -0.16 22.30 -37.02
C ALA A 34 -0.41 22.51 -35.52
N PHE A 35 -1.67 22.40 -35.07
CA PHE A 35 -2.02 22.44 -33.66
C PHE A 35 -1.36 21.31 -32.87
N ARG A 36 -1.43 20.07 -33.38
CA ARG A 36 -0.84 18.90 -32.72
C ARG A 36 0.68 19.03 -32.60
N ALA A 37 1.36 19.57 -33.60
CA ALA A 37 2.80 19.84 -33.54
C ALA A 37 3.14 20.86 -32.43
N ARG A 38 2.37 21.96 -32.32
CA ARG A 38 2.52 22.93 -31.23
C ARG A 38 2.26 22.31 -29.87
N TYR A 39 1.22 21.50 -29.76
CA TYR A 39 0.89 20.80 -28.51
C TYR A 39 1.99 19.82 -28.11
N LEU A 40 2.51 19.01 -29.03
CA LEU A 40 3.62 18.09 -28.74
C LEU A 40 4.87 18.84 -28.28
N LYS A 41 5.19 19.95 -28.94
CA LYS A 41 6.30 20.82 -28.51
C LYS A 41 6.08 21.41 -27.12
N SER A 42 4.84 21.73 -26.75
CA SER A 42 4.53 22.23 -25.41
C SER A 42 4.67 21.19 -24.29
N LEU A 43 4.77 19.89 -24.64
CA LEU A 43 5.04 18.82 -23.67
C LEU A 43 6.53 18.61 -23.41
N GLU A 44 7.42 19.22 -24.20
CA GLU A 44 8.86 19.17 -23.96
C GLU A 44 9.16 20.01 -22.72
N LEU A 45 9.68 19.33 -21.69
CA LEU A 45 10.09 19.98 -20.45
C LEU A 45 11.36 20.82 -20.68
N ALA A 46 11.51 21.89 -19.90
CA ALA A 46 12.74 22.66 -19.90
C ALA A 46 13.92 21.78 -19.42
N PRO A 47 15.16 22.01 -19.88
CA PRO A 47 16.31 21.18 -19.50
C PRO A 47 16.63 21.23 -18.00
N GLU A 48 16.18 22.28 -17.31
CA GLU A 48 16.37 22.47 -15.87
C GLU A 48 15.33 21.71 -15.02
N GLU A 49 14.25 21.23 -15.64
CA GLU A 49 13.18 20.52 -14.96
C GLU A 49 13.46 19.01 -14.94
N PRO A 50 13.14 18.29 -13.83
CA PRO A 50 12.40 18.74 -12.65
C PRO A 50 13.29 19.35 -11.54
N ILE A 51 12.90 20.53 -11.06
CA ILE A 51 13.58 21.20 -9.94
C ILE A 51 13.07 20.59 -8.63
N THR A 52 13.96 19.99 -7.84
CA THR A 52 13.64 19.58 -6.46
C THR A 52 14.06 20.67 -5.49
N PRO A 53 13.13 21.33 -4.79
CA PRO A 53 13.47 22.44 -3.92
C PRO A 53 14.38 22.00 -2.79
N GLU A 54 15.36 22.85 -2.47
CA GLU A 54 16.28 22.62 -1.36
C GLU A 54 15.50 22.49 -0.05
N GLY A 55 15.89 21.53 0.79
CA GLY A 55 15.26 21.34 2.09
C GLY A 55 13.90 20.61 2.06
N LEU A 56 13.28 20.36 0.89
CA LEU A 56 12.00 19.63 0.81
C LEU A 56 12.02 18.32 1.60
N TYR A 57 13.11 17.55 1.49
CA TYR A 57 13.29 16.32 2.24
C TYR A 57 13.33 16.52 3.76
N LYS A 58 13.92 17.62 4.23
CA LYS A 58 14.04 17.91 5.66
C LYS A 58 12.71 18.39 6.25
N GLU A 59 11.97 19.21 5.51
CA GLU A 59 10.65 19.71 5.93
C GLU A 59 9.57 18.62 5.87
N THR A 60 9.64 17.71 4.89
CA THR A 60 8.62 16.66 4.74
C THR A 60 8.73 15.56 5.82
N TYR A 61 9.91 15.36 6.42
CA TYR A 61 10.18 14.19 7.26
C TYR A 61 10.84 14.51 8.60
N ASN A 62 10.19 14.05 9.67
CA ASN A 62 10.67 14.13 11.05
C ASN A 62 12.04 13.42 11.24
N PRO A 63 12.85 13.82 12.25
CA PRO A 63 14.15 13.20 12.56
C PRO A 63 14.11 11.67 12.68
N PHE A 64 13.16 11.11 13.43
CA PHE A 64 13.00 9.66 13.57
C PHE A 64 12.71 8.98 12.24
N ARG A 65 11.88 9.61 11.40
CA ARG A 65 11.56 9.11 10.06
C ARG A 65 12.74 9.16 9.12
N ARG A 66 13.64 10.13 9.30
CA ARG A 66 14.90 10.20 8.55
C ARG A 66 15.84 9.07 8.97
N PHE A 67 15.98 8.83 10.27
CA PHE A 67 16.89 7.81 10.82
C PHE A 67 16.64 6.41 10.24
N TYR A 68 15.43 5.86 10.36
CA TYR A 68 15.17 4.51 9.85
C TYR A 68 15.10 4.42 8.32
N ARG A 69 15.03 5.55 7.61
CA ARG A 69 15.04 5.59 6.14
C ARG A 69 16.43 5.65 5.53
N VAL A 70 17.45 6.05 6.29
CA VAL A 70 18.85 6.11 5.82
C VAL A 70 19.29 4.84 5.05
N PRO A 71 19.11 3.61 5.55
CA PRO A 71 19.60 2.43 4.83
C PRO A 71 18.90 2.24 3.48
N LEU A 72 17.58 2.44 3.45
CA LEU A 72 16.78 2.29 2.24
C LEU A 72 17.03 3.43 1.23
N ASN A 73 17.38 4.64 1.70
CA ASN A 73 17.80 5.71 0.81
C ASN A 73 19.13 5.38 0.11
N LYS A 74 20.07 4.75 0.82
CA LYS A 74 21.32 4.27 0.20
C LYS A 74 21.06 3.17 -0.83
N PHE A 75 20.13 2.26 -0.54
CA PHE A 75 19.67 1.25 -1.49
C PHE A 75 19.03 1.88 -2.74
N GLU A 76 18.17 2.89 -2.57
CA GLU A 76 17.60 3.65 -3.69
C GLU A 76 18.70 4.32 -4.53
N ALA A 77 19.67 4.97 -3.89
CA ALA A 77 20.78 5.63 -4.57
C ALA A 77 21.62 4.65 -5.40
N ALA A 78 21.83 3.42 -4.91
CA ALA A 78 22.52 2.38 -5.66
C ALA A 78 21.72 1.86 -6.87
N LEU A 79 20.39 1.87 -6.80
CA LEU A 79 19.50 1.41 -7.88
C LEU A 79 19.20 2.48 -8.93
N LYS A 80 19.28 3.77 -8.57
CA LYS A 80 19.02 4.90 -9.48
C LYS A 80 19.75 4.82 -10.83
N PRO A 81 21.06 4.52 -10.92
CA PRO A 81 21.75 4.48 -12.21
C PRO A 81 21.29 3.32 -13.11
N ILE A 82 20.69 2.27 -12.54
CA ILE A 82 20.29 1.06 -13.28
C ILE A 82 18.83 1.15 -13.73
N LEU A 83 17.94 1.57 -12.83
CA LEU A 83 16.49 1.53 -13.03
C LEU A 83 15.86 2.90 -13.36
N GLY A 84 16.60 3.98 -13.17
CA GLY A 84 16.06 5.35 -13.22
C GLY A 84 15.38 5.77 -11.91
N ALA A 85 15.08 7.07 -11.80
CA ALA A 85 14.65 7.69 -10.54
C ALA A 85 13.28 7.18 -10.04
N THR A 86 12.32 7.01 -10.94
CA THR A 86 10.94 6.59 -10.61
C THR A 86 10.90 5.14 -10.15
N ALA A 87 11.49 4.23 -10.93
CA ALA A 87 11.53 2.81 -10.60
C ALA A 87 12.35 2.52 -9.34
N ALA A 88 13.49 3.20 -9.13
CA ALA A 88 14.26 3.07 -7.89
C ALA A 88 13.45 3.52 -6.66
N SER A 89 12.70 4.61 -6.78
CA SER A 89 11.82 5.12 -5.70
C SER A 89 10.70 4.12 -5.36
N ILE A 90 10.10 3.50 -6.38
CA ILE A 90 9.09 2.45 -6.20
C ILE A 90 9.72 1.24 -5.51
N ALA A 91 10.87 0.77 -5.99
CA ALA A 91 11.59 -0.37 -5.40
C ALA A 91 11.94 -0.13 -3.93
N ARG A 92 12.40 1.07 -3.57
CA ARG A 92 12.63 1.43 -2.16
C ARG A 92 11.34 1.37 -1.35
N LEU A 93 10.23 1.88 -1.88
CA LEU A 93 8.96 1.92 -1.15
C LEU A 93 8.38 0.52 -0.94
N THR A 94 8.41 -0.33 -1.96
CA THR A 94 7.91 -1.70 -1.90
C THR A 94 8.75 -2.54 -0.96
N THR A 95 10.08 -2.50 -1.07
CA THR A 95 10.99 -3.20 -0.16
C THR A 95 10.82 -2.76 1.29
N ALA A 96 10.70 -1.45 1.56
CA ALA A 96 10.48 -0.93 2.90
C ALA A 96 9.18 -1.49 3.52
N ARG A 97 8.09 -1.46 2.75
CA ARG A 97 6.79 -1.96 3.20
C ARG A 97 6.84 -3.46 3.43
N LEU A 98 7.43 -4.23 2.52
CA LEU A 98 7.58 -5.68 2.67
C LEU A 98 8.37 -6.04 3.92
N LEU A 99 9.51 -5.39 4.18
CA LEU A 99 10.32 -5.64 5.37
C LEU A 99 9.54 -5.34 6.66
N MET A 100 8.84 -4.19 6.72
CA MET A 100 8.02 -3.86 7.89
C MET A 100 6.87 -4.85 8.09
N THR A 101 6.20 -5.26 7.01
CA THR A 101 5.12 -6.26 7.06
C THR A 101 5.64 -7.61 7.55
N ILE A 102 6.77 -8.07 7.02
CA ILE A 102 7.40 -9.33 7.42
C ILE A 102 7.73 -9.29 8.92
N VAL A 103 8.43 -8.25 9.38
CA VAL A 103 8.79 -8.10 10.80
C VAL A 103 7.55 -8.02 11.68
N GLY A 104 6.50 -7.29 11.27
CA GLY A 104 5.24 -7.21 11.99
C GLY A 104 4.51 -8.55 12.10
N ILE A 105 4.43 -9.32 11.01
CA ILE A 105 3.79 -10.64 10.99
C ILE A 105 4.56 -11.62 11.86
N TYR A 106 5.88 -11.75 11.66
CA TYR A 106 6.68 -12.70 12.44
C TYR A 106 6.74 -12.31 13.92
N GLY A 107 6.91 -11.03 14.23
CA GLY A 107 6.91 -10.53 15.59
C GLY A 107 5.56 -10.73 16.29
N GLY A 108 4.47 -10.38 15.61
CA GLY A 108 3.10 -10.61 16.10
C GLY A 108 2.81 -12.10 16.29
N TRP A 109 3.20 -12.95 15.34
CA TRP A 109 3.01 -14.40 15.42
C TRP A 109 3.84 -15.04 16.54
N TYR A 110 5.11 -14.64 16.68
CA TYR A 110 5.95 -15.12 17.78
C TYR A 110 5.35 -14.72 19.13
N TYR A 111 4.95 -13.44 19.27
CA TYR A 111 4.31 -12.97 20.49
C TYR A 111 3.02 -13.73 20.78
N TYR A 112 2.15 -13.90 19.79
CA TYR A 112 0.93 -14.68 19.89
C TYR A 112 1.20 -16.12 20.36
N LYS A 113 2.13 -16.83 19.70
CA LYS A 113 2.40 -18.24 19.97
C LYS A 113 2.87 -18.49 21.40
N TYR A 114 3.74 -17.63 21.94
CA TYR A 114 4.37 -17.85 23.25
C TYR A 114 3.78 -17.00 24.39
N ASN A 115 2.97 -16.00 24.08
CA ASN A 115 2.31 -15.12 25.04
C ASN A 115 0.79 -15.09 24.81
N THR A 116 0.18 -16.24 24.50
CA THR A 116 -1.27 -16.39 24.63
C THR A 116 -1.64 -16.50 26.10
N ALA A 117 -2.69 -15.80 26.50
CA ALA A 117 -3.22 -15.90 27.85
C ALA A 117 -3.85 -17.29 28.04
N THR A 118 -3.50 -17.95 29.13
CA THR A 118 -4.06 -19.22 29.58
C THR A 118 -4.55 -19.07 31.02
N TRP A 119 -5.28 -20.05 31.53
CA TRP A 119 -5.74 -20.03 32.92
C TRP A 119 -4.61 -19.82 33.95
N MET A 120 -3.37 -20.26 33.65
CA MET A 120 -2.19 -20.05 34.50
C MET A 120 -1.50 -18.69 34.27
N LYS A 121 -1.69 -18.07 33.11
CA LYS A 121 -1.00 -16.84 32.70
C LYS A 121 -2.00 -15.82 32.18
N HIS A 122 -2.30 -14.81 33.00
CA HIS A 122 -3.23 -13.73 32.66
C HIS A 122 -2.63 -12.65 31.74
N THR A 123 -1.35 -12.73 31.38
CA THR A 123 -0.69 -11.77 30.50
C THR A 123 -0.71 -12.23 29.04
N GLY A 124 -0.85 -11.27 28.12
CA GLY A 124 -0.79 -11.52 26.69
C GLY A 124 -2.15 -11.45 25.98
N TRP A 125 -2.22 -12.00 24.76
CA TRP A 125 -3.46 -11.98 23.98
C TRP A 125 -4.39 -13.11 24.41
N ARG A 126 -5.61 -12.75 24.81
CA ARG A 126 -6.68 -13.71 25.08
C ARG A 126 -7.43 -14.01 23.79
N VAL A 127 -7.45 -15.29 23.43
CA VAL A 127 -8.11 -15.77 22.21
C VAL A 127 -9.30 -16.60 22.62
N ILE A 128 -10.48 -16.11 22.27
CA ILE A 128 -11.73 -16.80 22.53
C ILE A 128 -12.23 -17.26 21.16
N TYR A 129 -12.24 -18.56 20.96
CA TYR A 129 -12.79 -19.16 19.75
C TYR A 129 -14.29 -19.37 19.94
N THR A 130 -15.08 -18.93 18.97
CA THR A 130 -16.43 -19.44 18.80
C THR A 130 -16.35 -20.83 18.19
N ARG A 131 -17.32 -21.68 18.53
CA ARG A 131 -17.49 -22.98 17.87
C ARG A 131 -17.68 -22.79 16.37
N ASP A 132 -17.09 -23.68 15.58
CA ASP A 132 -17.33 -23.75 14.14
C ASP A 132 -18.76 -24.23 13.84
N ALA A 133 -19.31 -23.81 12.69
CA ALA A 133 -20.64 -24.24 12.29
C ALA A 133 -20.60 -25.71 11.83
N GLU A 134 -21.25 -26.58 12.59
CA GLU A 134 -21.33 -28.02 12.30
C GLU A 134 -22.71 -28.35 11.71
N TYR A 135 -22.73 -29.01 10.55
CA TYR A 135 -23.97 -29.38 9.86
C TYR A 135 -24.20 -30.90 9.91
N PRO A 136 -25.44 -31.37 10.16
CA PRO A 136 -25.76 -32.81 10.19
C PRO A 136 -25.45 -33.59 8.90
N CYS A 137 -25.26 -32.89 7.78
CA CYS A 137 -24.98 -33.47 6.48
C CYS A 137 -23.48 -33.71 6.23
N GLU A 138 -22.59 -33.20 7.09
CA GLU A 138 -21.15 -33.40 6.95
C GLU A 138 -20.71 -34.75 7.52
N LYS A 139 -19.72 -35.37 6.87
CA LYS A 139 -19.22 -36.70 7.24
C LYS A 139 -18.66 -36.74 8.67
N ASP A 140 -18.09 -35.63 9.13
CA ASP A 140 -17.42 -35.53 10.43
C ASP A 140 -18.31 -34.90 11.51
N TYR A 141 -19.64 -34.83 11.29
CA TYR A 141 -20.58 -34.25 12.26
C TYR A 141 -20.62 -35.07 13.56
N PRO A 142 -20.19 -34.52 14.70
CA PRO A 142 -20.09 -35.25 15.96
C PRO A 142 -21.44 -35.46 16.67
N GLY A 143 -22.54 -34.91 16.15
CA GLY A 143 -23.86 -34.98 16.77
C GLY A 143 -24.14 -33.82 17.74
N LEU A 144 -25.16 -34.00 18.58
CA LEU A 144 -25.53 -33.01 19.60
C LEU A 144 -24.55 -33.05 20.78
N VAL A 145 -23.53 -32.18 20.73
CA VAL A 145 -22.57 -32.02 21.83
C VAL A 145 -23.11 -31.04 22.87
N LYS A 146 -23.05 -31.41 24.15
CA LYS A 146 -23.44 -30.49 25.24
C LYS A 146 -22.46 -29.31 25.30
N PRO A 147 -22.95 -28.06 25.39
CA PRO A 147 -22.07 -26.91 25.52
C PRO A 147 -21.33 -26.95 26.86
N LYS A 148 -20.08 -26.49 26.88
CA LYS A 148 -19.33 -26.27 28.12
C LYS A 148 -20.02 -25.17 28.92
N THR A 149 -20.22 -25.41 30.21
CA THR A 149 -20.96 -24.49 31.10
C THR A 149 -20.13 -23.28 31.52
N TRP A 150 -18.79 -23.35 31.43
CA TRP A 150 -17.86 -22.28 31.80
C TRP A 150 -16.75 -22.15 30.77
N ALA A 151 -16.17 -20.94 30.68
CA ALA A 151 -14.99 -20.68 29.85
C ALA A 151 -13.75 -21.25 30.55
N THR A 152 -13.17 -22.30 29.98
CA THR A 152 -12.10 -23.05 30.65
C THR A 152 -10.70 -22.48 30.41
N ASP A 153 -10.51 -21.52 29.49
CA ASP A 153 -9.23 -20.87 29.19
C ASP A 153 -8.03 -21.85 29.09
N LYS A 154 -8.26 -23.00 28.42
CA LYS A 154 -7.32 -24.12 28.26
C LYS A 154 -6.92 -24.80 29.58
N PHE A 155 -7.75 -24.73 30.61
CA PHE A 155 -7.61 -25.50 31.86
C PHE A 155 -7.55 -27.00 31.61
N GLU A 156 -8.29 -27.50 30.62
CA GLU A 156 -8.24 -28.93 30.24
C GLU A 156 -6.85 -29.41 29.80
N ASN A 157 -5.97 -28.50 29.36
CA ASN A 157 -4.58 -28.82 28.97
C ASN A 157 -3.59 -28.63 30.12
N SER A 158 -4.07 -28.49 31.35
CA SER A 158 -3.20 -28.34 32.51
C SER A 158 -2.49 -29.65 32.86
N PRO A 159 -1.29 -29.59 33.45
CA PRO A 159 -0.57 -30.76 33.93
C PRO A 159 -1.16 -31.36 35.22
N ILE A 160 -2.20 -30.75 35.80
CA ILE A 160 -2.92 -31.16 37.01
C ILE A 160 -4.33 -31.60 36.63
#